data_AF-A0A354Q6X2-F1
#
_entry.id   AF-A0A354Q6X2-F1
#
_cell.length_a   1.000
_cell.length_b   1.000
_cell.length_c   1.000
_cell.angle_alpha   90.00
_cell.angle_beta   90.00
_cell.angle_gamma   90.00
#
_symmetry.space_group_name_H-M   'P 1'
#
loop_
_entity.id
_entity.type
_entity.pdbx_description
1 polymer ?
#
loop_
_entity_poly.entity_id
_entity_poly.type
_entity_poly.pdbx_seq_one_letter_code
_entity_poly.pdbx_strand_id
1 'polypeptide(L)'
;RYVPLMPSHYSARVEILEALENIQFMELLTRDDDLQFDLKHFSIPSVLGKSVSLLYVYSKEKIHLIEIMPVLQNLGLHVIDQLTTRIGNDEKTLAFIQSFRVVRSDRRKIEEEHFKPLLAPIVKQVFKKKTENDPLNGLALLANLAWREINVLQLYRNLSLQLSAPLTSETINGILLRHPLCSRLLFETFACRFSPESSFGNLIYRQEVLLPQKKHEFIESLVTVKQVTDDEVLRRLFELIENTLRTNYYLQQDTEETGISIKLDSRKIEQMPDPVPFKEIYVHDVGMEGLHLRFGPVARGGLRWSDRPDDFRTEILGLVKTQQTKNVVIVPVGSKGGFVLKNTPASREEAITESKNQYRRFISAMLQITDNFDAQGKIQTPSHVLSYDDPDPYLVVAADKGT
;
A
#
# COMPACT_ATOMS: atom_id res chain seq x y z
N ARG A 1 36.98 16.09 -11.78
CA ARG A 1 36.02 16.38 -10.69
C ARG A 1 36.00 15.28 -9.62
N TYR A 2 35.72 14.03 -9.97
CA TYR A 2 35.49 12.96 -8.97
C TYR A 2 36.75 12.19 -8.54
N VAL A 3 37.70 11.92 -9.45
CA VAL A 3 38.91 11.13 -9.16
C VAL A 3 39.70 11.60 -7.93
N PRO A 4 39.96 12.91 -7.71
CA PRO A 4 40.69 13.37 -6.52
C PRO A 4 39.92 13.20 -5.20
N LEU A 5 38.60 12.96 -5.28
CA LEU A 5 37.68 12.85 -4.15
C LEU A 5 37.25 11.39 -3.91
N MET A 6 37.78 10.45 -4.69
CA MET A 6 37.54 9.02 -4.52
C MET A 6 38.56 8.44 -3.54
N PRO A 7 38.13 7.78 -2.45
CA PRO A 7 39.05 7.14 -1.52
C PRO A 7 39.87 6.04 -2.19
N SER A 8 41.12 5.85 -1.74
CA SER A 8 42.02 4.82 -2.27
C SER A 8 41.44 3.41 -2.21
N HIS A 9 40.70 3.08 -1.14
CA HIS A 9 40.06 1.77 -0.99
C HIS A 9 38.93 1.51 -1.99
N TYR A 10 38.29 2.57 -2.51
CA TYR A 10 37.28 2.47 -3.56
C TYR A 10 37.95 2.23 -4.91
N SER A 11 38.94 3.06 -5.25
CA SER A 11 39.68 2.96 -6.52
C SER A 11 40.43 1.63 -6.68
N ALA A 12 40.77 0.95 -5.58
CA ALA A 12 41.40 -0.36 -5.59
C ALA A 12 40.44 -1.53 -5.85
N ARG A 13 39.12 -1.33 -5.70
CA ARG A 13 38.11 -2.40 -5.73
C ARG A 13 37.12 -2.27 -6.89
N VAL A 14 36.93 -1.05 -7.39
CA VAL A 14 35.91 -0.73 -8.37
C VAL A 14 36.55 -0.51 -9.73
N GLU A 15 36.07 -1.26 -10.72
CA GLU A 15 36.53 -1.13 -12.11
C GLU A 15 36.12 0.22 -12.72
N ILE A 16 36.86 0.66 -13.75
CA ILE A 16 36.66 1.99 -14.34
C ILE A 16 35.23 2.18 -14.87
N LEU A 17 34.66 1.17 -15.54
CA LEU A 17 33.29 1.23 -16.07
C LEU A 17 32.25 1.34 -14.95
N GLU A 18 32.41 0.56 -13.89
CA GLU A 18 31.53 0.62 -12.72
C GLU A 18 31.65 1.98 -12.02
N ALA A 19 32.86 2.54 -11.91
CA ALA A 19 33.06 3.86 -11.34
C ALA A 19 32.37 4.97 -12.14
N LEU A 20 32.33 4.86 -13.48
CA LEU A 20 31.59 5.80 -14.34
C LEU A 20 30.08 5.70 -14.12
N GLU A 21 29.53 4.49 -14.04
CA GLU A 21 28.11 4.28 -13.73
C GLU A 21 27.74 4.82 -12.34
N ASN A 22 28.59 4.56 -11.34
CA ASN A 22 28.39 5.09 -9.99
C ASN A 22 28.38 6.62 -9.98
N ILE A 23 29.23 7.28 -10.79
CA ILE A 23 29.21 8.74 -10.95
C ILE A 23 27.87 9.20 -11.56
N GLN A 24 27.35 8.51 -12.58
CA GLN A 24 26.06 8.86 -13.20
C GLN A 24 24.92 8.82 -12.17
N PHE A 25 24.83 7.77 -11.36
CA PHE A 25 23.83 7.68 -10.29
C PHE A 25 24.00 8.77 -9.22
N MET A 26 25.24 9.10 -8.87
CA MET A 26 25.52 10.20 -7.95
C MET A 26 25.11 11.57 -8.51
N GLU A 27 25.22 11.79 -9.82
CA GLU A 27 24.82 13.04 -10.46
C GLU A 27 23.29 13.22 -10.53
N LEU A 28 22.52 12.13 -10.45
CA LEU A 28 21.06 12.16 -10.32
C LEU A 28 20.58 12.57 -8.92
N LEU A 29 21.46 12.66 -7.92
CA LEU A 29 21.10 13.04 -6.57
C LEU A 29 20.79 14.56 -6.47
N THR A 30 19.52 14.90 -6.34
CA THR A 30 19.04 16.28 -6.19
C THR A 30 18.67 16.59 -4.73
N ARG A 31 18.13 17.78 -4.44
CA ARG A 31 17.66 18.12 -3.08
C ARG A 31 16.36 17.38 -2.75
N ASP A 32 15.51 17.19 -3.75
CA ASP A 32 14.18 16.54 -3.61
C ASP A 32 14.23 15.02 -3.90
N ASP A 33 15.37 14.57 -4.43
CA ASP A 33 15.65 13.19 -4.77
C ASP A 33 17.07 12.81 -4.39
N ASP A 34 17.28 12.59 -3.10
CA ASP A 34 18.58 12.35 -2.46
C ASP A 34 18.93 10.86 -2.33
N LEU A 35 18.15 9.99 -2.97
CA LEU A 35 18.33 8.54 -2.97
C LEU A 35 18.19 7.97 -4.38
N GLN A 36 19.19 7.24 -4.84
CA GLN A 36 19.11 6.40 -6.03
C GLN A 36 19.42 4.94 -5.69
N PHE A 37 18.90 4.04 -6.51
CA PHE A 37 19.02 2.60 -6.33
C PHE A 37 19.41 1.95 -7.65
N ASP A 38 20.31 0.98 -7.57
CA ASP A 38 20.67 0.13 -8.71
C ASP A 38 20.82 -1.33 -8.28
N LEU A 39 20.65 -2.25 -9.22
CA LEU A 39 20.78 -3.68 -9.01
C LEU A 39 21.51 -4.29 -10.21
N LYS A 40 22.64 -4.92 -9.95
CA LYS A 40 23.52 -5.49 -10.98
C LYS A 40 23.81 -6.96 -10.70
N HIS A 41 24.09 -7.69 -11.77
CA HIS A 41 24.59 -9.05 -11.67
C HIS A 41 25.99 -9.07 -11.06
N PHE A 42 26.26 -10.01 -10.14
CA PHE A 42 27.58 -10.19 -9.56
C PHE A 42 28.01 -11.66 -9.57
N SER A 43 29.03 -11.96 -10.38
CA SER A 43 29.62 -13.30 -10.45
C SER A 43 30.84 -13.39 -9.54
N ILE A 44 30.80 -14.29 -8.56
CA ILE A 44 32.00 -14.68 -7.81
C ILE A 44 32.70 -15.78 -8.61
N PRO A 45 34.02 -15.67 -8.90
CA PRO A 45 34.80 -16.78 -9.40
C PRO A 45 34.98 -17.82 -8.29
N SER A 46 33.98 -18.67 -8.08
CA SER A 46 33.97 -19.75 -7.09
C SER A 46 33.31 -20.99 -7.69
N VAL A 47 33.91 -22.16 -7.44
CA VAL A 47 33.44 -23.48 -7.90
C VAL A 47 32.03 -23.82 -7.41
N LEU A 48 31.54 -23.13 -6.37
CA LEU A 48 30.20 -23.30 -5.80
C LEU A 48 29.12 -22.40 -6.41
N GLY A 49 29.44 -21.57 -7.41
CA GLY A 49 28.50 -21.01 -8.38
C GLY A 49 27.21 -20.40 -7.83
N LYS A 50 27.23 -19.75 -6.66
CA LYS A 50 26.05 -19.03 -6.16
C LYS A 50 25.96 -17.69 -6.87
N SER A 51 24.95 -17.53 -7.73
CA SER A 51 24.61 -16.24 -8.32
C SER A 51 24.21 -15.28 -7.21
N VAL A 52 24.97 -14.20 -7.06
CA VAL A 52 24.69 -13.11 -6.13
C VAL A 52 24.38 -11.87 -6.97
N SER A 53 23.57 -10.97 -6.46
CA SER A 53 23.36 -9.67 -7.09
C SER A 53 23.96 -8.59 -6.21
N LEU A 54 24.45 -7.52 -6.83
CA LEU A 54 25.00 -6.36 -6.15
C LEU A 54 24.00 -5.23 -6.22
N LEU A 55 23.45 -4.89 -5.06
CA LEU A 55 22.48 -3.84 -4.89
C LEU A 55 23.21 -2.58 -4.41
N TYR A 56 23.09 -1.48 -5.14
CA TYR A 56 23.67 -0.21 -4.79
C TYR A 56 22.61 0.76 -4.32
N VAL A 57 22.92 1.46 -3.23
CA VAL A 57 22.18 2.61 -2.75
C VAL A 57 23.11 3.80 -2.73
N TYR A 58 22.72 4.84 -3.47
CA TYR A 58 23.44 6.10 -3.56
C TYR A 58 22.65 7.15 -2.81
N SER A 59 23.31 7.83 -1.88
CA SER A 59 22.63 8.83 -1.05
C SER A 59 23.52 10.04 -0.77
N LYS A 60 22.92 11.20 -0.48
CA LYS A 60 23.69 12.39 -0.05
C LYS A 60 24.16 12.28 1.40
N GLU A 61 23.31 11.74 2.25
CA GLU A 61 23.61 11.48 3.66
C GLU A 61 23.80 9.98 3.89
N LYS A 62 24.53 9.63 4.94
CA LYS A 62 24.81 8.23 5.25
C LYS A 62 23.54 7.58 5.80
N ILE A 63 23.03 6.57 5.10
CA ILE A 63 21.92 5.75 5.63
C ILE A 63 22.50 4.68 6.54
N HIS A 64 22.04 4.61 7.78
CA HIS A 64 22.53 3.61 8.71
C HIS A 64 21.98 2.22 8.38
N LEU A 65 22.77 1.19 8.71
CA LEU A 65 22.39 -0.21 8.48
C LEU A 65 21.03 -0.56 9.11
N ILE A 66 20.77 -0.05 10.31
CA ILE A 66 19.52 -0.29 11.03
C ILE A 66 18.28 0.25 10.31
N GLU A 67 18.45 1.25 9.44
CA GLU A 67 17.37 1.86 8.66
C GLU A 67 17.10 1.08 7.37
N ILE A 68 18.15 0.70 6.64
CA ILE A 68 18.02 0.05 5.33
C ILE A 68 17.79 -1.46 5.41
N MET A 69 18.36 -2.14 6.40
CA MET A 69 18.26 -3.60 6.52
C MET A 69 16.82 -4.10 6.61
N PRO A 70 15.93 -3.49 7.43
CA PRO A 70 14.52 -3.89 7.46
C PRO A 70 13.84 -3.77 6.09
N VAL A 71 14.15 -2.73 5.31
CA VAL A 71 13.58 -2.51 3.97
C VAL A 71 14.00 -3.65 3.03
N LEU A 72 15.29 -4.01 3.01
CA LEU A 72 15.79 -5.10 2.16
C LEU A 72 15.23 -6.46 2.59
N GLN A 73 15.09 -6.70 3.90
CA GLN A 73 14.50 -7.93 4.43
C GLN A 73 13.02 -8.06 4.03
N ASN A 74 12.24 -6.98 4.15
CA ASN A 74 10.84 -6.97 3.75
C ASN A 74 10.64 -7.10 2.23
N LEU A 75 11.64 -6.74 1.41
CA LEU A 75 11.66 -7.05 -0.02
C LEU A 75 11.93 -8.53 -0.33
N GLY A 76 12.21 -9.36 0.67
CA GLY A 76 12.57 -10.77 0.49
C GLY A 76 14.02 -10.99 0.09
N LEU A 77 14.91 -10.03 0.38
CA LEU A 77 16.34 -10.13 0.13
C LEU A 77 17.08 -10.55 1.40
N HIS A 78 18.00 -11.50 1.23
CA HIS A 78 18.99 -11.87 2.23
C HIS A 78 20.32 -11.21 1.88
N VAL A 79 20.78 -10.33 2.78
CA VAL A 79 22.04 -9.59 2.64
C VAL A 79 23.19 -10.45 3.17
N ILE A 80 24.17 -10.74 2.33
CA ILE A 80 25.37 -11.51 2.67
C ILE A 80 26.37 -10.60 3.39
N ASP A 81 26.65 -9.45 2.80
CA ASP A 81 27.47 -8.40 3.39
C ASP A 81 27.22 -7.04 2.72
N GLN A 82 27.92 -6.04 3.21
CA GLN A 82 27.83 -4.67 2.75
C GLN A 82 29.22 -4.02 2.70
N LEU A 83 29.42 -3.13 1.72
CA LEU A 83 30.48 -2.13 1.72
C LEU A 83 29.88 -0.73 1.62
N THR A 84 30.38 0.19 2.46
CA THR A 84 30.05 1.62 2.40
C THR A 84 31.29 2.41 2.00
N THR A 85 31.13 3.27 1.00
CA THR A 85 32.15 4.24 0.60
C THR A 85 31.58 5.65 0.68
N ARG A 86 32.30 6.55 1.35
CA ARG A 86 32.04 7.99 1.31
C ARG A 86 32.88 8.60 0.20
N ILE A 87 32.24 9.23 -0.79
CA ILE A 87 32.91 9.95 -1.87
C ILE A 87 32.98 11.44 -1.47
N GLY A 88 34.18 12.00 -1.39
CA GLY A 88 34.41 13.35 -0.91
C GLY A 88 35.79 13.53 -0.26
N ASN A 89 36.06 14.76 0.19
CA ASN A 89 37.23 15.10 1.01
C ASN A 89 36.78 15.47 2.44
N ASP A 90 37.69 16.01 3.25
CA ASP A 90 37.40 16.38 4.64
C ASP A 90 36.44 17.58 4.76
N GLU A 91 36.37 18.43 3.74
CA GLU A 91 35.53 19.63 3.72
C GLU A 91 34.16 19.40 3.07
N LYS A 92 34.07 18.46 2.13
CA LYS A 92 32.89 18.24 1.28
C LYS A 92 32.66 16.76 1.02
N THR A 93 31.51 16.28 1.46
CA THR A 93 30.98 14.98 1.04
C THR A 93 30.10 15.17 -0.20
N LEU A 94 30.36 14.38 -1.24
CA LEU A 94 29.57 14.38 -2.47
C LEU A 94 28.41 13.40 -2.39
N ALA A 95 28.68 12.17 -1.96
CA ALA A 95 27.69 11.11 -1.82
C ALA A 95 28.25 9.95 -0.98
N PHE A 96 27.35 9.07 -0.55
CA PHE A 96 27.65 7.75 -0.03
C PHE A 96 27.21 6.70 -1.06
N ILE A 97 28.03 5.68 -1.23
CA ILE A 97 27.72 4.49 -2.02
C ILE A 97 27.68 3.32 -1.05
N GLN A 98 26.51 2.72 -0.86
CA GLN A 98 26.33 1.49 -0.09
C GLN A 98 26.03 0.36 -1.06
N SER A 99 26.95 -0.59 -1.15
CA SER A 99 26.77 -1.80 -1.97
C SER A 99 26.48 -2.99 -1.06
N PHE A 100 25.47 -3.76 -1.43
CA PHE A 100 24.99 -4.92 -0.69
C PHE A 100 25.05 -6.13 -1.60
N ARG A 101 25.74 -7.19 -1.17
CA ARG A 101 25.65 -8.48 -1.85
C ARG A 101 24.39 -9.18 -1.35
N VAL A 102 23.45 -9.40 -2.27
CA VAL A 102 22.12 -9.92 -1.94
C VAL A 102 21.79 -11.18 -2.71
N VAL A 103 20.99 -12.03 -2.07
CA VAL A 103 20.33 -13.19 -2.68
C VAL A 103 18.87 -13.19 -2.27
N ARG A 104 18.00 -13.91 -3.00
CA ARG A 104 16.61 -14.08 -2.56
C ARG A 104 16.55 -14.99 -1.34
N SER A 105 15.64 -14.68 -0.42
CA SER A 105 15.35 -15.54 0.73
C SER A 105 14.83 -16.93 0.31
N ASP A 106 14.13 -17.03 -0.82
CA ASP A 106 13.64 -18.29 -1.40
C ASP A 106 14.70 -19.07 -2.21
N ARG A 107 15.94 -18.57 -2.25
CA ARG A 107 17.10 -19.15 -2.97
C ARG A 107 16.94 -19.25 -4.49
N ARG A 108 15.93 -18.60 -5.08
CA ARG A 108 15.87 -18.45 -6.54
C ARG A 108 16.87 -17.39 -7.02
N LYS A 109 17.21 -17.43 -8.29
CA LYS A 109 18.03 -16.39 -8.93
C LYS A 109 17.24 -15.08 -8.99
N ILE A 110 17.91 -13.95 -8.78
CA ILE A 110 17.36 -12.63 -9.09
C ILE A 110 17.63 -12.37 -10.57
N GLU A 111 16.57 -12.11 -11.34
CA GLU A 111 16.68 -11.59 -12.70
C GLU A 111 16.77 -10.07 -12.61
N GLU A 112 17.99 -9.53 -12.58
CA GLU A 112 18.23 -8.15 -12.17
C GLU A 112 17.52 -7.14 -13.08
N GLU A 113 17.55 -7.35 -14.40
CA GLU A 113 16.88 -6.48 -15.38
C GLU A 113 15.36 -6.44 -15.20
N HIS A 114 14.77 -7.56 -14.79
CA HIS A 114 13.33 -7.67 -14.57
C HIS A 114 12.91 -7.07 -13.23
N PHE A 115 13.64 -7.35 -12.14
CA PHE A 115 13.24 -6.94 -10.79
C PHE A 115 13.74 -5.54 -10.39
N LYS A 116 14.82 -5.02 -10.98
CA LYS A 116 15.29 -3.65 -10.75
C LYS A 116 14.18 -2.59 -10.84
N PRO A 117 13.33 -2.53 -11.89
CA PRO A 117 12.25 -1.54 -11.98
C PRO A 117 11.14 -1.73 -10.94
N LEU A 118 11.06 -2.87 -10.24
CA LEU A 118 10.11 -3.10 -9.16
C LEU A 118 10.69 -2.73 -7.79
N LEU A 119 11.94 -3.14 -7.52
CA LEU A 119 12.58 -2.93 -6.22
C LEU A 119 12.99 -1.48 -6.00
N ALA A 120 13.56 -0.83 -7.03
CA ALA A 120 14.08 0.53 -6.91
C ALA A 120 13.00 1.53 -6.48
N PRO A 121 11.79 1.54 -7.08
CA PRO A 121 10.71 2.40 -6.61
C PRO A 121 10.27 2.09 -5.19
N ILE A 122 10.19 0.81 -4.76
CA ILE A 122 9.77 0.48 -3.39
C ILE A 122 10.73 1.09 -2.37
N VAL A 123 12.03 0.81 -2.51
CA VAL A 123 13.04 1.37 -1.59
C VAL A 123 12.93 2.89 -1.54
N LYS A 124 12.87 3.53 -2.70
CA LYS A 124 12.75 4.98 -2.82
C LYS A 124 11.50 5.53 -2.14
N GLN A 125 10.33 4.93 -2.37
CA GLN A 125 9.08 5.41 -1.77
C GLN A 125 9.00 5.13 -0.27
N VAL A 126 9.61 4.06 0.23
CA VAL A 126 9.73 3.81 1.68
C VAL A 126 10.54 4.92 2.35
N PHE A 127 11.70 5.29 1.81
CA PHE A 127 12.51 6.38 2.36
C PHE A 127 11.82 7.75 2.23
N LYS A 128 11.01 7.96 1.18
CA LYS A 128 10.16 9.15 1.03
C LYS A 128 8.88 9.09 1.88
N LYS A 129 8.64 8.01 2.65
CA LYS A 129 7.43 7.79 3.45
C LYS A 129 6.13 7.85 2.63
N LYS A 130 6.18 7.40 1.37
CA LYS A 130 5.03 7.29 0.44
C LYS A 130 4.47 5.88 0.30
N THR A 131 5.13 4.89 0.90
CA THR A 131 4.61 3.53 1.13
C THR A 131 5.21 2.99 2.43
N GLU A 132 4.59 1.97 2.99
CA GLU A 132 5.03 1.35 4.24
C GLU A 132 6.22 0.41 4.04
N ASN A 133 7.10 0.35 5.04
CA ASN A 133 8.07 -0.73 5.15
C ASN A 133 7.40 -1.99 5.71
N ASP A 134 6.59 -2.65 4.89
CA ASP A 134 5.74 -3.77 5.27
C ASP A 134 6.23 -5.10 4.63
N PRO A 135 6.05 -6.26 5.31
CA PRO A 135 6.45 -7.57 4.76
C PRO A 135 5.87 -7.91 3.38
N LEU A 136 4.69 -7.37 3.02
CA LEU A 136 4.09 -7.58 1.69
C LEU A 136 4.90 -6.96 0.55
N ASN A 137 5.88 -6.09 0.83
CA ASN A 137 6.83 -5.59 -0.17
C ASN A 137 7.58 -6.73 -0.88
N GLY A 138 7.72 -7.91 -0.24
CA GLY A 138 8.30 -9.11 -0.84
C GLY A 138 7.51 -9.65 -2.04
N LEU A 139 6.24 -9.27 -2.19
CA LEU A 139 5.43 -9.61 -3.37
C LEU A 139 5.97 -9.00 -4.67
N ALA A 140 6.87 -8.02 -4.60
CA ALA A 140 7.62 -7.56 -5.77
C ALA A 140 8.46 -8.69 -6.39
N LEU A 141 9.15 -9.49 -5.58
CA LEU A 141 9.96 -10.62 -6.05
C LEU A 141 9.15 -11.91 -6.23
N LEU A 142 8.11 -12.09 -5.41
CA LEU A 142 7.36 -13.34 -5.36
C LEU A 142 6.21 -13.34 -6.37
N ALA A 143 5.52 -12.22 -6.52
CA ALA A 143 4.33 -12.08 -7.34
C ALA A 143 4.50 -11.07 -8.49
N ASN A 144 5.67 -10.46 -8.67
CA ASN A 144 5.98 -9.42 -9.68
C ASN A 144 5.23 -8.08 -9.47
N LEU A 145 4.72 -7.82 -8.26
CA LEU A 145 3.84 -6.68 -8.00
C LEU A 145 4.62 -5.38 -7.78
N ALA A 146 4.18 -4.28 -8.38
CA ALA A 146 4.72 -2.95 -8.13
C ALA A 146 4.19 -2.38 -6.80
N TRP A 147 4.88 -1.39 -6.24
CA TRP A 147 4.58 -0.85 -4.90
C TRP A 147 3.12 -0.38 -4.72
N ARG A 148 2.53 0.28 -5.73
CA ARG A 148 1.11 0.71 -5.65
C ARG A 148 0.16 -0.48 -5.64
N GLU A 149 0.48 -1.54 -6.37
CA GLU A 149 -0.31 -2.77 -6.42
C GLU A 149 -0.25 -3.50 -5.07
N ILE A 150 0.91 -3.48 -4.42
CA ILE A 150 1.11 -4.01 -3.06
C ILE A 150 0.30 -3.21 -2.04
N ASN A 151 0.24 -1.88 -2.14
CA ASN A 151 -0.60 -1.04 -1.25
C ASN A 151 -2.09 -1.43 -1.31
N VAL A 152 -2.60 -1.88 -2.46
CA VAL A 152 -3.99 -2.38 -2.57
C VAL A 152 -4.17 -3.65 -1.72
N LEU A 153 -3.21 -4.58 -1.75
CA LEU A 153 -3.26 -5.78 -0.92
C LEU A 153 -3.09 -5.45 0.56
N GLN A 154 -2.23 -4.49 0.92
CA GLN A 154 -2.10 -3.97 2.28
C GLN A 154 -3.42 -3.38 2.80
N LEU A 155 -4.14 -2.62 1.95
CA LEU A 155 -5.47 -2.08 2.26
C LEU A 155 -6.46 -3.22 2.59
N TYR A 156 -6.60 -4.23 1.74
CA TYR A 156 -7.54 -5.33 2.00
C TYR A 156 -7.11 -6.20 3.19
N ARG A 157 -5.80 -6.38 3.41
CA ARG A 157 -5.27 -7.02 4.61
C ARG A 157 -5.68 -6.26 5.88
N ASN A 158 -5.49 -4.94 5.91
CA ASN A 158 -5.82 -4.12 7.08
C ASN A 158 -7.33 -4.05 7.33
N LEU A 159 -8.13 -3.91 6.26
CA LEU A 159 -9.58 -4.03 6.35
C LEU A 159 -10.00 -5.40 6.91
N SER A 160 -9.41 -6.50 6.42
CA SER A 160 -9.73 -7.84 6.91
C SER A 160 -9.43 -8.01 8.40
N LEU A 161 -8.35 -7.40 8.91
CA LEU A 161 -8.03 -7.41 10.35
C LEU A 161 -9.11 -6.70 11.18
N GLN A 162 -9.64 -5.58 10.67
CA GLN A 162 -10.74 -4.85 11.32
C GLN A 162 -12.08 -5.60 11.31
N LEU A 163 -12.22 -6.63 10.47
CA LEU A 163 -13.45 -7.41 10.32
C LEU A 163 -13.44 -8.73 11.11
N SER A 164 -12.28 -9.30 11.46
CA SER A 164 -12.23 -10.54 12.28
C SER A 164 -11.08 -10.62 13.26
N ALA A 165 -11.45 -10.91 14.50
CA ALA A 165 -10.54 -11.22 15.60
C ALA A 165 -10.50 -12.74 15.84
N PRO A 166 -9.76 -13.50 15.01
CA PRO A 166 -8.45 -13.91 15.55
C PRO A 166 -7.29 -13.87 14.55
N LEU A 167 -7.47 -13.34 13.33
CA LEU A 167 -6.37 -13.27 12.38
C LEU A 167 -5.40 -12.16 12.76
N THR A 168 -4.11 -12.46 12.71
CA THR A 168 -3.05 -11.47 12.91
C THR A 168 -2.50 -10.99 11.57
N SER A 169 -1.89 -9.81 11.58
CA SER A 169 -1.18 -9.25 10.43
C SER A 169 -0.13 -10.22 9.89
N GLU A 170 0.63 -10.86 10.78
CA GLU A 170 1.67 -11.84 10.45
C GLU A 170 1.09 -13.06 9.73
N THR A 171 -0.09 -13.51 10.15
CA THR A 171 -0.76 -14.67 9.55
C THR A 171 -1.17 -14.36 8.12
N ILE A 172 -1.86 -13.23 7.90
CA ILE A 172 -2.31 -12.83 6.56
C ILE A 172 -1.11 -12.55 5.65
N ASN A 173 -0.07 -11.87 6.16
CA ASN A 173 1.16 -11.61 5.42
C ASN A 173 1.84 -12.92 5.00
N GLY A 174 1.97 -13.87 5.92
CA GLY A 174 2.54 -15.18 5.63
C GLY A 174 1.74 -15.97 4.59
N ILE A 175 0.41 -15.85 4.58
CA ILE A 175 -0.47 -16.48 3.57
C ILE A 175 -0.25 -15.85 2.20
N LEU A 176 -0.30 -14.52 2.08
CA LEU A 176 -0.12 -13.81 0.81
C LEU A 176 1.28 -14.05 0.21
N LEU A 177 2.32 -14.09 1.05
CA LEU A 177 3.69 -14.37 0.61
C LEU A 177 3.91 -15.83 0.22
N ARG A 178 3.26 -16.80 0.89
CA ARG A 178 3.34 -18.23 0.53
C ARG A 178 2.59 -18.57 -0.76
N HIS A 179 1.53 -17.83 -1.08
CA HIS A 179 0.68 -18.06 -2.26
C HIS A 179 0.73 -16.87 -3.23
N PRO A 180 1.89 -16.59 -3.87
CA PRO A 180 2.06 -15.40 -4.70
C PRO A 180 1.16 -15.37 -5.94
N LEU A 181 0.79 -16.53 -6.49
CA LEU A 181 -0.15 -16.61 -7.60
C LEU A 181 -1.53 -16.09 -7.20
N CYS A 182 -2.04 -16.50 -6.02
CA CYS A 182 -3.29 -16.00 -5.48
C CYS A 182 -3.20 -14.50 -5.21
N SER A 183 -2.10 -14.02 -4.60
CA SER A 183 -1.85 -12.59 -4.36
C SER A 183 -1.87 -11.76 -5.64
N ARG A 184 -1.27 -12.26 -6.73
CA ARG A 184 -1.33 -11.64 -8.04
C ARG A 184 -2.77 -11.59 -8.56
N LEU A 185 -3.50 -12.71 -8.52
CA LEU A 185 -4.88 -12.80 -9.00
C LEU A 185 -5.84 -11.90 -8.21
N LEU A 186 -5.60 -11.68 -6.92
CA LEU A 186 -6.35 -10.71 -6.11
C LEU A 186 -6.20 -9.30 -6.69
N PHE A 187 -4.95 -8.86 -6.94
CA PHE A 187 -4.71 -7.56 -7.55
C PHE A 187 -5.24 -7.48 -9.00
N GLU A 188 -5.06 -8.51 -9.82
CA GLU A 188 -5.58 -8.54 -11.19
C GLU A 188 -7.11 -8.45 -11.22
N THR A 189 -7.79 -9.10 -10.27
CA THR A 189 -9.25 -8.96 -10.11
C THR A 189 -9.62 -7.52 -9.77
N PHE A 190 -8.90 -6.88 -8.84
CA PHE A 190 -9.09 -5.46 -8.53
C PHE A 190 -8.86 -4.57 -9.76
N ALA A 191 -7.78 -4.81 -10.51
CA ALA A 191 -7.46 -4.06 -11.72
C ALA A 191 -8.51 -4.24 -12.81
N CYS A 192 -8.99 -5.46 -13.02
CA CYS A 192 -10.08 -5.75 -13.95
C CYS A 192 -11.35 -4.96 -13.61
N ARG A 193 -11.66 -4.80 -12.31
CA ARG A 193 -12.82 -4.02 -11.87
C ARG A 193 -12.64 -2.53 -12.13
N PHE A 194 -11.48 -1.96 -11.81
CA PHE A 194 -11.38 -0.51 -11.63
C PHE A 194 -10.44 0.20 -12.61
N SER A 195 -9.57 -0.52 -13.33
CA SER A 195 -8.64 0.11 -14.27
C SER A 195 -9.37 0.86 -15.37
N PRO A 196 -9.01 2.12 -15.68
CA PRO A 196 -9.60 2.88 -16.77
C PRO A 196 -9.07 2.46 -18.14
N GLU A 197 -8.14 1.50 -18.21
CA GLU A 197 -7.61 1.01 -19.48
C GLU A 197 -8.72 0.45 -20.39
N SER A 198 -8.67 0.84 -21.66
CA SER A 198 -9.63 0.43 -22.68
C SER A 198 -9.60 -1.07 -22.97
N SER A 199 -8.48 -1.74 -22.65
CA SER A 199 -8.29 -3.19 -22.79
C SER A 199 -9.32 -4.01 -22.00
N PHE A 200 -9.81 -3.49 -20.87
CA PHE A 200 -10.83 -4.16 -20.05
C PHE A 200 -12.27 -3.96 -20.56
N GLY A 201 -12.48 -3.16 -21.61
CA GLY A 201 -13.80 -2.89 -22.16
C GLY A 201 -14.73 -2.10 -21.21
N ASN A 202 -16.02 -2.07 -21.57
CA ASN A 202 -17.06 -1.37 -20.80
C ASN A 202 -17.49 -2.17 -19.55
N LEU A 203 -18.26 -1.53 -18.67
CA LEU A 203 -18.69 -2.14 -17.39
C LEU A 203 -19.50 -3.43 -17.57
N ILE A 204 -20.37 -3.50 -18.58
CA ILE A 204 -21.18 -4.70 -18.85
C ILE A 204 -20.27 -5.89 -19.19
N TYR A 205 -19.33 -5.70 -20.12
CA TYR A 205 -18.37 -6.73 -20.50
C TYR A 205 -17.50 -7.19 -19.32
N ARG A 206 -17.07 -6.27 -18.45
CA ARG A 206 -16.34 -6.62 -17.22
C ARG A 206 -17.18 -7.51 -16.32
N GLN A 207 -18.43 -7.13 -16.06
CA GLN A 207 -19.33 -7.84 -15.16
C GLN A 207 -19.74 -9.22 -15.68
N GLU A 208 -20.04 -9.32 -16.97
CA GLU A 208 -20.60 -10.53 -17.56
C GLU A 208 -19.52 -11.52 -18.06
N VAL A 209 -18.30 -11.05 -18.33
CA VAL A 209 -17.25 -11.88 -18.96
C VAL A 209 -15.96 -11.90 -18.13
N LEU A 210 -15.28 -10.76 -17.96
CA LEU A 210 -13.92 -10.76 -17.40
C LEU A 210 -13.89 -11.10 -15.90
N LEU A 211 -14.83 -10.58 -15.11
CA LEU A 211 -14.87 -10.83 -13.67
C LEU A 211 -15.25 -12.29 -13.34
N PRO A 212 -16.23 -12.92 -14.03
CA PRO A 212 -16.43 -14.37 -13.92
C PRO A 212 -15.18 -15.19 -14.28
N GLN A 213 -14.44 -14.81 -15.33
CA GLN A 213 -13.18 -15.47 -15.69
C GLN A 213 -12.13 -15.32 -14.59
N LYS A 214 -11.91 -14.11 -14.07
CA LYS A 214 -10.98 -13.86 -12.96
C LYS A 214 -11.34 -14.62 -11.70
N LYS A 215 -12.63 -14.75 -11.40
CA LYS A 215 -13.12 -15.58 -10.29
C LYS A 215 -12.81 -17.06 -10.51
N HIS A 216 -12.98 -17.56 -11.73
CA HIS A 216 -12.63 -18.93 -12.05
C HIS A 216 -11.12 -19.18 -11.90
N GLU A 217 -10.27 -18.34 -12.50
CA GLU A 217 -8.81 -18.40 -12.36
C GLU A 217 -8.37 -18.39 -10.89
N PHE A 218 -8.99 -17.53 -10.07
CA PHE A 218 -8.73 -17.47 -8.64
C PHE A 218 -9.11 -18.77 -7.93
N ILE A 219 -10.31 -19.32 -8.18
CA ILE A 219 -10.75 -20.59 -7.59
C ILE A 219 -9.83 -21.75 -7.99
N GLU A 220 -9.39 -21.80 -9.25
CA GLU A 220 -8.44 -22.81 -9.72
C GLU A 220 -7.08 -22.69 -9.01
N SER A 221 -6.61 -21.46 -8.76
CA SER A 221 -5.35 -21.25 -8.03
C SER A 221 -5.39 -21.85 -6.61
N LEU A 222 -6.57 -21.86 -5.98
CA LEU A 222 -6.78 -22.40 -4.63
C LEU A 222 -6.65 -23.93 -4.57
N VAL A 223 -6.71 -24.66 -5.69
CA VAL A 223 -6.52 -26.13 -5.73
C VAL A 223 -5.16 -26.53 -5.16
N THR A 224 -4.15 -25.66 -5.27
CA THR A 224 -2.80 -25.89 -4.74
C THR A 224 -2.66 -25.54 -3.25
N VAL A 225 -3.65 -24.87 -2.66
CA VAL A 225 -3.65 -24.41 -1.27
C VAL A 225 -4.12 -25.55 -0.36
N LYS A 226 -3.17 -26.13 0.38
CA LYS A 226 -3.43 -27.32 1.22
C LYS A 226 -3.98 -26.99 2.62
N GLN A 227 -3.69 -25.79 3.13
CA GLN A 227 -4.09 -25.39 4.47
C GLN A 227 -5.46 -24.71 4.39
N VAL A 228 -6.44 -25.21 5.16
CA VAL A 228 -7.81 -24.67 5.16
C VAL A 228 -7.83 -23.19 5.55
N THR A 229 -7.06 -22.81 6.59
CA THR A 229 -6.95 -21.41 7.01
C THR A 229 -6.39 -20.49 5.92
N ASP A 230 -5.46 -20.98 5.11
CA ASP A 230 -4.91 -20.20 3.99
C ASP A 230 -6.00 -19.97 2.92
N ASP A 231 -6.75 -21.02 2.56
CA ASP A 231 -7.86 -20.95 1.61
C ASP A 231 -8.96 -19.99 2.09
N GLU A 232 -9.37 -20.09 3.36
CA GLU A 232 -10.38 -19.21 3.97
C GLU A 232 -9.97 -17.73 3.92
N VAL A 233 -8.73 -17.41 4.28
CA VAL A 233 -8.21 -16.04 4.24
C VAL A 233 -8.17 -15.50 2.81
N LEU A 234 -7.68 -16.30 1.86
CA LEU A 234 -7.62 -15.89 0.45
C LEU A 234 -9.01 -15.65 -0.13
N ARG A 235 -9.97 -16.55 0.12
CA ARG A 235 -11.36 -16.40 -0.32
C ARG A 235 -12.01 -15.15 0.25
N ARG A 236 -11.75 -14.85 1.52
CA ARG A 236 -12.26 -13.65 2.16
C ARG A 236 -11.70 -12.38 1.52
N LEU A 237 -10.39 -12.31 1.28
CA LEU A 237 -9.78 -11.17 0.60
C LEU A 237 -10.37 -10.98 -0.81
N PHE A 238 -10.62 -12.08 -1.52
CA PHE A 238 -11.28 -12.05 -2.82
C PHE A 238 -12.72 -11.52 -2.72
N GLU A 239 -13.51 -11.97 -1.74
CA GLU A 239 -14.88 -11.50 -1.50
C GLU A 239 -14.94 -9.98 -1.23
N LEU A 240 -13.99 -9.44 -0.47
CA LEU A 240 -13.90 -7.99 -0.24
C LEU A 240 -13.67 -7.22 -1.54
N ILE A 241 -12.79 -7.72 -2.42
CA ILE A 241 -12.54 -7.11 -3.73
C ILE A 241 -13.78 -7.22 -4.63
N GLU A 242 -14.44 -8.39 -4.65
CA GLU A 242 -15.64 -8.65 -5.45
C GLU A 242 -16.80 -7.72 -5.06
N ASN A 243 -16.91 -7.37 -3.78
CA ASN A 243 -17.94 -6.49 -3.24
C ASN A 243 -17.49 -5.02 -3.10
N THR A 244 -16.34 -4.66 -3.66
CA THR A 244 -15.93 -3.26 -3.81
C THR A 244 -16.69 -2.61 -4.97
N LEU A 245 -17.18 -1.40 -4.73
CA LEU A 245 -18.06 -0.62 -5.60
C LEU A 245 -17.32 0.50 -6.32
N ARG A 246 -16.37 1.14 -5.64
CA ARG A 246 -15.62 2.31 -6.13
C ARG A 246 -14.24 2.36 -5.48
N THR A 247 -13.28 2.99 -6.15
CA THR A 247 -11.97 3.30 -5.60
C THR A 247 -11.36 4.55 -6.25
N ASN A 248 -10.54 5.28 -5.50
CA ASN A 248 -9.75 6.39 -6.02
C ASN A 248 -8.37 5.96 -6.57
N TYR A 249 -8.02 4.67 -6.52
CA TYR A 249 -6.66 4.18 -6.83
C TYR A 249 -6.13 4.66 -8.19
N TYR A 250 -7.01 4.76 -9.19
CA TYR A 250 -6.65 5.17 -10.56
C TYR A 250 -6.72 6.67 -10.82
N LEU A 251 -7.09 7.48 -9.82
CA LEU A 251 -7.00 8.93 -9.94
C LEU A 251 -5.55 9.36 -10.08
N GLN A 252 -5.32 10.35 -10.93
CA GLN A 252 -4.05 11.08 -10.95
C GLN A 252 -3.99 11.90 -9.67
N GLN A 253 -3.37 11.34 -8.64
CA GLN A 253 -3.13 12.05 -7.39
C GLN A 253 -1.97 13.01 -7.56
N ASP A 254 -2.04 14.16 -6.88
CA ASP A 254 -0.85 14.96 -6.62
C ASP A 254 0.20 14.08 -5.97
N THR A 255 1.48 14.30 -6.28
CA THR A 255 2.57 13.42 -5.85
C THR A 255 2.66 13.21 -4.33
N GLU A 256 1.97 14.03 -3.53
CA GLU A 256 1.94 14.03 -2.07
C GLU A 256 0.77 13.24 -1.45
N GLU A 257 -0.26 12.90 -2.22
CA GLU A 257 -1.36 12.06 -1.74
C GLU A 257 -1.01 10.57 -1.92
N THR A 258 -1.23 9.81 -0.86
CA THR A 258 -0.90 8.38 -0.76
C THR A 258 -2.13 7.52 -0.43
N GLY A 259 -3.27 8.17 -0.16
CA GLY A 259 -4.45 7.54 0.39
C GLY A 259 -5.25 6.82 -0.68
N ILE A 260 -5.47 5.53 -0.47
CA ILE A 260 -6.37 4.71 -1.29
C ILE A 260 -7.67 4.52 -0.51
N SER A 261 -8.79 4.92 -1.12
CA SER A 261 -10.13 4.69 -0.60
C SER A 261 -10.86 3.65 -1.44
N ILE A 262 -11.67 2.85 -0.77
CA ILE A 262 -12.64 1.93 -1.39
C ILE A 262 -14.01 2.11 -0.76
N LYS A 263 -15.06 1.89 -1.55
CA LYS A 263 -16.45 1.81 -1.07
C LYS A 263 -16.95 0.39 -1.23
N LEU A 264 -17.53 -0.19 -0.19
CA LEU A 264 -17.97 -1.59 -0.14
C LEU A 264 -19.48 -1.70 -0.07
N ASP A 265 -20.01 -2.75 -0.70
CA ASP A 265 -21.37 -3.24 -0.44
C ASP A 265 -21.37 -4.17 0.77
N SER A 266 -21.37 -3.59 1.97
CA SER A 266 -21.23 -4.34 3.22
C SER A 266 -22.25 -5.47 3.39
N ARG A 267 -23.46 -5.34 2.81
CA ARG A 267 -24.53 -6.34 2.90
C ARG A 267 -24.32 -7.58 2.03
N LYS A 268 -23.39 -7.54 1.08
CA LYS A 268 -23.05 -8.67 0.21
C LYS A 268 -21.82 -9.45 0.66
N ILE A 269 -21.21 -9.03 1.78
CA ILE A 269 -20.04 -9.68 2.37
C ILE A 269 -20.52 -10.56 3.51
N GLU A 270 -20.31 -11.88 3.40
CA GLU A 270 -20.83 -12.89 4.33
C GLU A 270 -20.28 -12.68 5.75
N GLN A 271 -18.98 -12.39 5.89
CA GLN A 271 -18.30 -12.27 7.18
C GLN A 271 -18.40 -10.88 7.83
N MET A 272 -19.33 -10.03 7.37
CA MET A 272 -19.46 -8.68 7.90
C MET A 272 -20.04 -8.69 9.33
N PRO A 273 -19.40 -8.09 10.34
CA PRO A 273 -19.90 -8.09 11.71
C PRO A 273 -21.22 -7.32 11.89
N ASP A 274 -22.06 -7.82 12.80
CA ASP A 274 -23.35 -7.18 13.13
C ASP A 274 -23.23 -5.92 14.00
N PRO A 275 -24.04 -4.87 13.73
CA PRO A 275 -24.99 -4.76 12.63
C PRO A 275 -24.27 -4.45 11.32
N VAL A 276 -24.70 -5.12 10.26
CA VAL A 276 -24.11 -4.95 8.93
C VAL A 276 -24.43 -3.55 8.36
N PRO A 277 -23.43 -2.71 8.05
CA PRO A 277 -23.64 -1.42 7.39
C PRO A 277 -24.37 -1.60 6.05
N PHE A 278 -25.02 -0.54 5.57
CA PHE A 278 -25.47 -0.48 4.17
C PHE A 278 -24.27 -0.31 3.23
N LYS A 279 -23.41 0.66 3.53
CA LYS A 279 -22.16 0.91 2.81
C LYS A 279 -21.06 1.24 3.81
N GLU A 280 -19.85 0.85 3.48
CA GLU A 280 -18.64 1.19 4.22
C GLU A 280 -17.64 1.81 3.25
N ILE A 281 -17.08 2.97 3.61
CA ILE A 281 -15.90 3.51 2.94
C ILE A 281 -14.72 3.22 3.85
N TYR A 282 -13.68 2.58 3.33
CA TYR A 282 -12.42 2.34 4.02
C TYR A 282 -11.30 3.10 3.32
N VAL A 283 -10.41 3.71 4.08
CA VAL A 283 -9.28 4.52 3.61
C VAL A 283 -8.01 4.00 4.24
N HIS A 284 -7.04 3.66 3.39
CA HIS A 284 -5.70 3.28 3.78
C HIS A 284 -4.71 4.34 3.28
N ASP A 285 -3.91 4.89 4.18
CA ASP A 285 -2.83 5.82 3.91
C ASP A 285 -1.59 5.43 4.73
N VAL A 286 -0.40 5.89 4.34
CA VAL A 286 0.85 5.62 5.07
C VAL A 286 0.81 6.20 6.49
N GLY A 287 0.10 7.32 6.70
CA GLY A 287 -0.01 7.94 8.02
C GLY A 287 -1.22 7.52 8.84
N MET A 288 -2.25 6.92 8.20
CA MET A 288 -3.57 6.77 8.82
C MET A 288 -4.39 5.62 8.22
N GLU A 289 -5.27 5.06 9.04
CA GLU A 289 -6.39 4.24 8.57
C GLU A 289 -7.70 4.83 9.02
N GLY A 290 -8.72 4.76 8.18
CA GLY A 290 -10.00 5.35 8.46
C GLY A 290 -11.14 4.62 7.81
N LEU A 291 -12.32 4.74 8.39
CA LEU A 291 -13.54 4.17 7.83
C LEU A 291 -14.77 5.01 8.14
N HIS A 292 -15.78 4.86 7.31
CA HIS A 292 -17.09 5.47 7.50
C HIS A 292 -18.18 4.44 7.23
N LEU A 293 -18.96 4.12 8.27
CA LEU A 293 -20.07 3.18 8.26
C LEU A 293 -21.38 3.95 8.07
N ARG A 294 -22.18 3.56 7.08
CA ARG A 294 -23.50 4.14 6.82
C ARG A 294 -24.55 3.04 6.79
N PHE A 295 -25.67 3.20 7.50
CA PHE A 295 -26.69 2.15 7.67
C PHE A 295 -27.94 2.30 6.79
N GLY A 296 -27.99 3.33 5.95
CA GLY A 296 -29.01 3.50 4.92
C GLY A 296 -28.67 4.63 3.95
N PRO A 297 -29.57 4.95 3.01
CA PRO A 297 -29.30 5.94 1.96
C PRO A 297 -29.13 7.37 2.49
N VAL A 298 -29.86 7.72 3.56
CA VAL A 298 -29.77 9.02 4.24
C VAL A 298 -29.54 8.75 5.73
N ALA A 299 -28.49 9.30 6.32
CA ALA A 299 -28.02 8.95 7.65
C ALA A 299 -27.49 10.17 8.41
N ARG A 300 -27.27 10.06 9.72
CA ARG A 300 -26.59 11.11 10.50
C ARG A 300 -25.54 10.52 11.42
N GLY A 301 -24.43 11.23 11.56
CA GLY A 301 -23.41 10.97 12.55
C GLY A 301 -22.14 11.75 12.28
N GLY A 302 -21.18 11.59 13.18
CA GLY A 302 -19.91 12.29 13.10
C GLY A 302 -18.72 11.36 12.94
N LEU A 303 -17.55 11.98 12.82
CA LEU A 303 -16.26 11.31 12.76
C LEU A 303 -15.60 11.31 14.14
N ARG A 304 -14.73 10.32 14.39
CA ARG A 304 -13.96 10.20 15.63
C ARG A 304 -12.49 9.89 15.33
N TRP A 305 -11.59 10.61 15.98
CA TRP A 305 -10.21 10.17 16.09
C TRP A 305 -10.11 9.11 17.19
N SER A 306 -9.67 7.91 16.83
CA SER A 306 -9.47 6.77 17.72
C SER A 306 -7.99 6.58 18.07
N ASP A 307 -7.72 6.10 19.28
CA ASP A 307 -6.43 5.64 19.78
C ASP A 307 -6.30 4.10 19.77
N ARG A 308 -7.24 3.39 19.14
CA ARG A 308 -7.34 1.92 19.10
C ARG A 308 -7.02 1.35 17.72
N PRO A 309 -5.74 1.33 17.27
CA PRO A 309 -5.41 0.91 15.91
C PRO A 309 -5.87 -0.51 15.57
N ASP A 310 -5.84 -1.42 16.53
CA ASP A 310 -6.15 -2.84 16.28
C ASP A 310 -7.66 -3.11 16.11
N ASP A 311 -8.54 -2.26 16.65
CA ASP A 311 -9.98 -2.52 16.63
C ASP A 311 -10.87 -1.26 16.56
N PHE A 312 -10.36 -0.16 16.00
CA PHE A 312 -11.12 1.08 15.85
C PHE A 312 -12.43 0.87 15.10
N ARG A 313 -12.52 -0.07 14.14
CA ARG A 313 -13.79 -0.39 13.48
C ARG A 313 -14.85 -0.87 14.46
N THR A 314 -14.48 -1.74 15.40
CA THR A 314 -15.38 -2.25 16.44
C THR A 314 -15.83 -1.12 17.36
N GLU A 315 -14.92 -0.21 17.72
CA GLU A 315 -15.25 1.01 18.47
C GLU A 315 -16.27 1.87 17.72
N ILE A 316 -16.00 2.20 16.45
CA ILE A 316 -16.88 3.02 15.61
C ILE A 316 -18.25 2.36 15.44
N LEU A 317 -18.30 1.05 15.22
CA LEU A 317 -19.54 0.28 15.12
C LEU A 317 -20.36 0.34 16.42
N GLY A 318 -19.70 0.23 17.59
CA GLY A 318 -20.33 0.39 18.90
C GLY A 318 -20.93 1.78 19.13
N LEU A 319 -20.27 2.83 18.60
CA LEU A 319 -20.79 4.20 18.65
C LEU A 319 -22.02 4.39 17.78
N VAL A 320 -22.11 3.72 16.61
CA VAL A 320 -23.31 3.77 15.78
C VAL A 320 -24.51 3.16 16.51
N LYS A 321 -24.34 2.01 17.17
CA LYS A 321 -25.43 1.38 17.97
C LYS A 321 -26.01 2.36 18.98
N THR A 322 -25.14 3.13 19.64
CA THR A 322 -25.54 4.13 20.65
C THR A 322 -26.18 5.37 20.02
N GLN A 323 -25.87 5.69 18.76
CA GLN A 323 -26.47 6.81 18.03
C GLN A 323 -27.85 6.46 17.46
N GLN A 324 -28.04 5.21 17.01
CA GLN A 324 -29.32 4.73 16.47
C GLN A 324 -30.44 4.82 17.52
N THR A 325 -30.15 4.52 18.78
CA THR A 325 -31.12 4.66 19.89
C THR A 325 -31.46 6.13 20.21
N LYS A 326 -30.58 7.09 19.89
CA LYS A 326 -30.81 8.53 20.11
C LYS A 326 -31.56 9.22 18.97
N ASN A 327 -31.45 8.73 17.74
CA ASN A 327 -31.95 9.39 16.52
C ASN A 327 -33.32 8.91 16.03
N VAL A 328 -33.97 7.98 16.74
CA VAL A 328 -35.24 7.30 16.34
C VAL A 328 -36.35 8.27 15.91
N VAL A 329 -36.32 9.52 16.38
CA VAL A 329 -37.37 10.52 16.11
C VAL A 329 -37.10 11.39 14.86
N ILE A 330 -35.88 11.46 14.30
CA ILE A 330 -35.53 12.46 13.25
C ILE A 330 -35.02 11.83 11.94
N VAL A 331 -34.07 10.91 11.99
CA VAL A 331 -33.61 10.12 10.83
C VAL A 331 -33.40 8.69 11.33
N PRO A 332 -34.13 7.69 10.80
CA PRO A 332 -34.19 6.36 11.41
C PRO A 332 -32.89 5.55 11.33
N VAL A 333 -31.93 5.95 10.49
CA VAL A 333 -30.66 5.24 10.28
C VAL A 333 -29.45 6.15 10.56
N GLY A 334 -28.42 5.60 11.19
CA GLY A 334 -27.21 6.32 11.59
C GLY A 334 -26.03 6.14 10.62
N SER A 335 -25.05 7.03 10.75
CA SER A 335 -23.69 6.83 10.24
C SER A 335 -22.67 7.10 11.35
N LYS A 336 -21.45 6.62 11.18
CA LYS A 336 -20.30 7.04 12.00
C LYS A 336 -19.04 6.72 11.22
N GLY A 337 -18.06 7.60 11.29
CA GLY A 337 -16.73 7.26 10.84
C GLY A 337 -15.70 7.48 11.92
N GLY A 338 -14.50 7.06 11.65
CA GLY A 338 -13.36 7.35 12.47
C GLY A 338 -12.07 6.93 11.82
N PHE A 339 -10.98 7.43 12.36
CA PHE A 339 -9.64 7.17 11.86
C PHE A 339 -8.65 7.04 13.02
N VAL A 340 -7.54 6.39 12.75
CA VAL A 340 -6.42 6.19 13.67
C VAL A 340 -5.11 6.60 13.00
N LEU A 341 -4.20 7.17 13.78
CA LEU A 341 -2.85 7.49 13.30
C LEU A 341 -1.97 6.24 13.40
N LYS A 342 -1.22 5.93 12.33
CA LYS A 342 -0.26 4.81 12.34
C LYS A 342 1.00 5.12 13.13
N ASN A 343 1.42 6.38 13.12
CA ASN A 343 2.58 6.84 13.85
C ASN A 343 2.16 7.44 15.19
N THR A 344 2.82 7.06 16.28
CA THR A 344 2.66 7.69 17.59
C THR A 344 3.48 8.97 17.64
N PRO A 345 2.85 10.16 17.73
CA PRO A 345 3.58 11.43 17.78
C PRO A 345 4.31 11.60 19.13
N ALA A 346 5.44 12.31 19.14
CA ALA A 346 6.28 12.41 20.35
C ALA A 346 5.71 13.37 21.41
N SER A 347 4.92 14.35 20.97
CA SER A 347 4.22 15.30 21.84
C SER A 347 2.73 15.39 21.52
N ARG A 348 1.96 15.95 22.46
CA ARG A 348 0.52 16.16 22.29
C ARG A 348 0.24 17.21 21.20
N GLU A 349 1.05 18.26 21.13
CA GLU A 349 0.95 19.32 20.12
C GLU A 349 1.20 18.77 18.71
N GLU A 350 2.21 17.91 18.55
CA GLU A 350 2.46 17.19 17.30
C GLU A 350 1.28 16.28 16.96
N ALA A 351 0.73 15.57 17.95
CA ALA A 351 -0.42 14.68 17.71
C ALA A 351 -1.66 15.43 17.21
N ILE A 352 -1.94 16.61 17.76
CA ILE A 352 -3.07 17.45 17.30
C ILE A 352 -2.82 17.98 15.88
N THR A 353 -1.58 18.33 15.56
CA THR A 353 -1.23 18.84 14.23
C THR A 353 -1.34 17.73 13.19
N GLU A 354 -0.81 16.55 13.50
CA GLU A 354 -0.84 15.38 12.64
C GLU A 354 -2.27 14.86 12.46
N SER A 355 -3.08 14.79 13.53
CA SER A 355 -4.48 14.37 13.42
C SER A 355 -5.29 15.28 12.51
N LYS A 356 -5.06 16.60 12.52
CA LYS A 356 -5.68 17.54 11.58
C LYS A 356 -5.24 17.30 10.14
N ASN A 357 -3.97 17.00 9.90
CA ASN A 357 -3.46 16.70 8.56
C ASN A 357 -4.07 15.40 8.01
N GLN A 358 -4.07 14.34 8.83
CA GLN A 358 -4.63 13.06 8.45
C GLN A 358 -6.15 13.08 8.33
N TYR A 359 -6.84 13.88 9.14
CA TYR A 359 -8.26 14.14 8.97
C TYR A 359 -8.57 14.75 7.60
N ARG A 360 -7.80 15.74 7.14
CA ARG A 360 -7.99 16.32 5.79
C ARG A 360 -7.78 15.28 4.70
N ARG A 361 -6.74 14.45 4.82
CA ARG A 361 -6.48 13.33 3.89
C ARG A 361 -7.62 12.32 3.87
N PHE A 362 -8.14 11.96 5.04
CA PHE A 362 -9.28 11.05 5.19
C PHE A 362 -10.53 11.58 4.48
N ILE A 363 -10.88 12.85 4.74
CA ILE A 363 -12.02 13.50 4.07
C ILE A 363 -11.80 13.58 2.55
N SER A 364 -10.62 14.02 2.11
CA SER A 364 -10.27 14.11 0.69
C SER A 364 -10.47 12.76 -0.02
N ALA A 365 -9.90 11.69 0.55
CA ALA A 365 -9.99 10.35 -0.02
C ALA A 365 -11.43 9.82 -0.10
N MET A 366 -12.30 10.14 0.88
CA MET A 366 -13.73 9.77 0.81
C MET A 366 -14.49 10.59 -0.25
N LEU A 367 -14.20 11.89 -0.36
CA LEU A 367 -14.82 12.76 -1.37
C LEU A 367 -14.44 12.36 -2.80
N GLN A 368 -13.22 11.88 -3.01
CA GLN A 368 -12.73 11.40 -4.30
C GLN A 368 -13.55 10.25 -4.92
N ILE A 369 -14.35 9.53 -4.13
CA ILE A 369 -15.20 8.42 -4.60
C ILE A 369 -16.71 8.67 -4.38
N THR A 370 -17.08 9.85 -3.88
CA THR A 370 -18.47 10.23 -3.61
C THR A 370 -19.01 11.04 -4.79
N ASP A 371 -20.24 10.77 -5.23
CA ASP A 371 -20.85 11.59 -6.28
C ASP A 371 -21.11 13.02 -5.79
N ASN A 372 -21.24 13.97 -6.71
CA ASN A 372 -21.59 15.35 -6.39
C ASN A 372 -22.68 15.87 -7.32
N PHE A 373 -23.32 16.98 -6.95
CA PHE A 373 -24.24 17.70 -7.83
C PHE A 373 -23.48 18.75 -8.64
N ASP A 374 -23.73 18.79 -9.95
CA ASP A 374 -23.27 19.91 -10.77
C ASP A 374 -24.11 21.18 -10.57
N ALA A 375 -23.72 22.25 -11.25
CA ALA A 375 -24.41 23.54 -11.17
C ALA A 375 -25.88 23.49 -11.63
N GLN A 376 -26.28 22.42 -12.36
CA GLN A 376 -27.64 22.18 -12.84
C GLN A 376 -28.41 21.20 -11.93
N GLY A 377 -27.79 20.71 -10.86
CA GLY A 377 -28.39 19.76 -9.93
C GLY A 377 -28.40 18.32 -10.42
N LYS A 378 -27.63 17.97 -11.46
CA LYS A 378 -27.47 16.59 -11.91
C LYS A 378 -26.32 15.92 -11.15
N ILE A 379 -26.53 14.65 -10.78
CA ILE A 379 -25.51 13.85 -10.09
C ILE A 379 -24.38 13.50 -11.07
N GLN A 380 -23.15 13.74 -10.65
CA GLN A 380 -21.93 13.41 -11.37
C GLN A 380 -21.01 12.57 -10.49
N THR A 381 -20.56 11.44 -11.04
CA THR A 381 -19.49 10.64 -10.44
C THR A 381 -18.13 11.27 -10.73
N PRO A 382 -17.20 11.27 -9.76
CA PRO A 382 -15.84 11.75 -9.99
C PRO A 382 -15.21 11.16 -11.25
N SER A 383 -14.51 11.99 -12.01
CA SER A 383 -13.84 11.55 -13.23
C SER A 383 -12.85 10.42 -12.93
N HIS A 384 -12.72 9.47 -13.84
CA HIS A 384 -11.83 8.30 -13.70
C HIS A 384 -12.14 7.36 -12.52
N VAL A 385 -13.30 7.51 -11.87
CA VAL A 385 -13.84 6.52 -10.91
C VAL A 385 -14.91 5.68 -11.62
N LEU A 386 -14.68 4.37 -11.69
CA LEU A 386 -15.70 3.42 -12.13
C LEU A 386 -16.66 3.13 -10.97
N SER A 387 -17.97 3.21 -11.25
CA SER A 387 -19.04 2.99 -10.28
C SER A 387 -19.79 1.69 -10.56
N TYR A 388 -19.93 0.85 -9.54
CA TYR A 388 -20.71 -0.39 -9.56
C TYR A 388 -21.97 -0.33 -8.69
N ASP A 389 -22.36 0.87 -8.25
CA ASP A 389 -23.60 1.15 -7.53
C ASP A 389 -24.38 2.31 -8.16
N ASP A 390 -25.62 2.47 -7.69
CA ASP A 390 -26.49 3.59 -8.05
C ASP A 390 -25.87 4.94 -7.66
N PRO A 391 -26.32 6.05 -8.28
CA PRO A 391 -25.90 7.39 -7.89
C PRO A 391 -26.06 7.64 -6.38
N ASP A 392 -24.99 8.05 -5.74
CA ASP A 392 -24.87 8.19 -4.29
C ASP A 392 -24.04 9.43 -3.92
N PRO A 393 -24.65 10.63 -3.99
CA PRO A 393 -23.99 11.88 -3.65
C PRO A 393 -23.95 12.17 -2.14
N TYR A 394 -24.38 11.22 -1.32
CA TYR A 394 -24.64 11.45 0.09
C TYR A 394 -23.47 11.00 0.99
N LEU A 395 -22.72 11.96 1.54
CA LEU A 395 -21.65 11.71 2.50
C LEU A 395 -21.85 12.56 3.77
N VAL A 396 -21.71 11.94 4.95
CA VAL A 396 -21.95 12.60 6.24
C VAL A 396 -20.65 12.64 7.03
N VAL A 397 -20.06 13.83 7.13
CA VAL A 397 -18.71 14.03 7.68
C VAL A 397 -18.66 15.15 8.72
N ALA A 398 -19.64 15.21 9.61
CA ALA A 398 -19.58 16.17 10.72
C ALA A 398 -18.47 15.78 11.71
N ALA A 399 -17.64 16.72 12.15
CA ALA A 399 -16.71 16.45 13.24
C ALA A 399 -17.51 16.22 14.54
N ASP A 400 -17.26 15.12 15.25
CA ASP A 400 -17.81 14.91 16.59
C ASP A 400 -16.89 15.50 17.66
N LYS A 401 -17.42 15.68 18.87
CA LYS A 401 -16.70 16.26 20.01
C LYS A 401 -15.43 15.45 20.30
N GLY A 402 -14.25 16.03 20.06
CA GLY A 402 -12.94 15.38 20.24
C GLY A 402 -12.20 15.04 18.94
N THR A 403 -12.81 15.29 17.78
CA THR A 403 -12.14 15.42 16.47
C THR A 403 -11.78 16.88 16.25
#